data_AF-A0ABC8J140-F1
#
_entry.id   AF-A0ABC8J140-F1
#
_cell.length_a   1.000
_cell.length_b   1.000
_cell.length_c   1.000
_cell.angle_alpha   90.00
_cell.angle_beta   90.00
_cell.angle_gamma   90.00
#
_symmetry.space_group_name_H-M   'P 1'
#
loop_
_entity.id
_entity.type
_entity.pdbx_description
1 polymer ?
#
loop_
_entity_poly.entity_id
_entity_poly.type
_entity_poly.pdbx_seq_one_letter_code
_entity_poly.pdbx_strand_id
1 'polypeptide(L)' 'MQEKNVGTWNCLIDGYMRPGNVEVAESLFDEMPVKDIISWTSMIRGYSRNKRYREAISVFYK' A
#
# COMPACT_ATOMS: atom_id res chain seq x y z
N MET A 1 -5.25 19.40 -11.94
CA MET A 1 -5.25 18.57 -10.72
C MET A 1 -3.81 18.49 -10.24
N GLN A 2 -3.54 18.77 -8.97
CA GLN A 2 -2.20 18.65 -8.41
C GLN A 2 -1.79 17.17 -8.46
N GLU A 3 -0.69 16.85 -9.13
CA GLU A 3 -0.19 15.47 -9.15
C GLU A 3 0.12 15.05 -7.72
N LYS A 4 -0.45 13.92 -7.29
CA LYS A 4 -0.11 13.31 -6.00
C LYS A 4 1.36 12.90 -6.07
N ASN A 5 2.18 13.47 -5.19
CA ASN A 5 3.57 13.00 -5.03
C ASN A 5 3.60 11.63 -4.32
N VAL A 6 4.75 10.96 -4.38
CA VAL A 6 4.97 9.62 -3.79
C VAL A 6 4.60 9.58 -2.30
N GLY A 7 4.91 10.65 -1.55
CA GLY A 7 4.55 10.77 -0.13
C GLY A 7 3.04 10.77 0.11
N THR A 8 2.27 11.49 -0.72
CA THR A 8 0.80 11.50 -0.63
C THR A 8 0.20 10.13 -0.89
N TRP A 9 0.70 9.39 -1.89
CA TRP A 9 0.26 8.01 -2.15
C TRP A 9 0.53 7.09 -0.95
N ASN A 10 1.75 7.14 -0.41
CA ASN A 10 2.13 6.33 0.74
C ASN A 10 1.28 6.65 1.99
N CYS A 11 0.96 7.92 2.20
CA CYS A 11 0.07 8.36 3.28
C CYS A 11 -1.34 7.79 3.12
N LEU A 12 -1.92 7.84 1.91
CA LEU A 12 -3.23 7.27 1.64
C LEU A 12 -3.25 5.75 1.84
N ILE A 13 -2.23 5.04 1.33
CA ILE A 13 -2.11 3.59 1.49
C ILE A 13 -2.06 3.19 2.97
N ASP A 14 -1.20 3.81 3.79
CA ASP A 14 -1.14 3.51 5.23
C ASP A 14 -2.45 3.89 5.95
N GLY A 15 -3.09 4.99 5.51
CA GLY A 15 -4.37 5.45 6.02
C GLY A 15 -5.50 4.43 5.83
N TYR A 16 -5.57 3.76 4.67
CA TYR A 16 -6.56 2.71 4.40
C TYR A 16 -6.18 1.35 4.97
N MET A 17 -4.88 1.04 5.08
CA MET A 17 -4.41 -0.20 5.71
C MET A 17 -4.75 -0.28 7.21
N ARG A 18 -4.69 0.84 7.95
CA ARG A 18 -4.95 0.87 9.40
C ARG A 18 -6.36 0.41 9.82
N PRO A 19 -7.46 0.88 9.20
CA PRO A 19 -8.80 0.39 9.52
C PRO A 19 -9.11 -0.98 8.90
N GLY A 20 -8.20 -1.56 8.12
CA GLY A 20 -8.41 -2.84 7.43
C GLY A 20 -9.14 -2.72 6.10
N ASN A 21 -9.23 -1.52 5.53
CA ASN A 21 -9.74 -1.29 4.17
C ASN A 21 -8.65 -1.63 3.14
N VAL A 22 -8.20 -2.89 3.18
CA VAL A 22 -7.00 -3.33 2.45
C VAL A 22 -7.21 -3.24 0.94
N GLU A 23 -8.41 -3.53 0.46
CA GLU A 23 -8.74 -3.54 -0.97
C GLU A 23 -8.62 -2.13 -1.58
N VAL A 24 -8.96 -1.09 -0.80
CA VAL A 24 -8.80 0.30 -1.23
C VAL A 24 -7.32 0.68 -1.28
N ALA A 25 -6.54 0.24 -0.28
CA ALA A 25 -5.10 0.46 -0.27
C ALA A 25 -4.40 -0.26 -1.43
N GLU A 26 -4.86 -1.46 -1.81
CA GLU A 26 -4.41 -2.20 -3.00
C GLU A 26 -4.68 -1.43 -4.28
N SER A 27 -5.91 -0.94 -4.49
CA SER A 27 -6.25 -0.13 -5.67
C SER A 27 -5.37 1.12 -5.78
N LEU A 28 -5.17 1.83 -4.67
CA LEU A 28 -4.31 3.01 -4.64
C LEU A 28 -2.85 2.68 -4.95
N PHE A 29 -2.36 1.55 -4.44
CA PHE A 29 -1.01 1.09 -4.73
C PHE A 29 -0.87 0.76 -6.22
N ASP A 30 -1.85 0.06 -6.81
CA ASP A 30 -1.81 -0.30 -8.22
C ASP A 30 -1.89 0.94 -9.14
N GLU A 31 -2.72 1.94 -8.80
CA GLU A 31 -2.82 3.23 -9.49
C GLU A 31 -1.56 4.12 -9.38
N MET A 32 -0.70 3.86 -8.39
CA MET A 32 0.48 4.68 -8.14
C MET A 32 1.49 4.58 -9.29
N PRO A 33 1.84 5.70 -9.96
CA PRO A 33 2.67 5.68 -11.18
C PRO A 33 4.13 5.32 -10.91
N VAL A 34 4.66 5.70 -9.75
CA VAL A 34 6.02 5.37 -9.30
C VAL A 34 5.93 4.83 -7.88
N LYS A 35 6.37 3.60 -7.66
CA LYS A 35 6.36 2.93 -6.35
C LYS A 35 7.79 2.93 -5.79
N ASP A 36 7.96 3.43 -4.56
CA ASP A 36 9.25 3.45 -3.88
C ASP A 36 9.33 2.40 -2.76
N ILE A 37 10.48 2.29 -2.11
CA ILE A 37 10.68 1.35 -1.00
C ILE A 37 9.66 1.53 0.13
N ILE A 38 9.19 2.77 0.34
CA ILE A 38 8.21 3.08 1.36
C ILE A 38 6.83 2.55 0.94
N SER A 39 6.45 2.66 -0.33
CA SER A 39 5.21 2.09 -0.87
C SER A 39 5.14 0.59 -0.63
N TRP A 40 6.19 -0.14 -1.02
CA TRP A 40 6.27 -1.60 -0.85
C TRP A 40 6.25 -2.02 0.62
N THR A 41 7.03 -1.34 1.46
CA THR A 41 7.08 -1.60 2.90
C THR A 41 5.72 -1.32 3.56
N SER A 42 5.00 -0.30 3.10
CA SER A 42 3.66 0.04 3.60
C SER A 42 2.65 -1.06 3.27
N MET A 43 2.72 -1.67 2.09
CA MET A 43 1.88 -2.81 1.72
C MET A 43 2.15 -4.02 2.62
N ILE A 44 3.41 -4.43 2.77
CA ILE A 44 3.80 -5.59 3.60
C ILE A 44 3.35 -5.38 5.06
N ARG A 45 3.61 -4.18 5.62
CA ARG A 45 3.20 -3.83 6.98
C ARG A 45 1.69 -3.84 7.13
N GLY A 46 0.98 -3.27 6.15
CA GLY A 46 -0.48 -3.20 6.12
C GLY A 46 -1.12 -4.58 6.10
N TYR A 47 -0.68 -5.46 5.20
CA TYR A 47 -1.14 -6.85 5.16
C TYR A 47 -0.85 -7.60 6.46
N SER A 48 0.37 -7.47 7.00
CA SER A 48 0.76 -8.13 8.25
C SER A 48 -0.12 -7.72 9.42
N ARG A 49 -0.44 -6.42 9.54
CA ARG A 49 -1.36 -5.89 10.56
C ARG A 49 -2.78 -6.45 10.42
N ASN A 50 -3.24 -6.62 9.19
CA ASN A 50 -4.56 -7.16 8.89
C ASN A 50 -4.61 -8.69 8.81
N LYS A 51 -3.55 -9.38 9.26
CA LYS A 51 -3.43 -10.84 9.25
C LYS A 51 -3.54 -11.48 7.85
N ARG A 52 -3.29 -10.69 6.79
CA ARG A 52 -3.28 -11.10 5.37
C ARG A 52 -1.87 -11.54 4.97
N TYR A 53 -1.34 -12.56 5.64
CA TYR A 53 0.08 -12.94 5.53
C TYR A 53 0.49 -13.46 4.14
N ARG A 54 -0.44 -14.12 3.44
CA ARG A 54 -0.17 -14.63 2.08
C ARG A 54 0.07 -13.46 1.11
N GLU A 55 -0.72 -12.41 1.26
CA GLU A 55 -0.59 -11.18 0.49
C GLU A 55 0.67 -10.40 0.90
N ALA A 56 1.01 -10.36 2.19
CA ALA A 56 2.29 -9.80 2.63
C ALA A 56 3.49 -10.48 1.96
N ILE A 57 3.44 -11.81 1.79
CA ILE A 57 4.50 -12.59 1.12
C ILE A 57 4.44 -12.41 -0.39
N SER A 58 3.26 -12.33 -1.00
CA SER A 58 3.13 -12.18 -2.46
C SER A 58 3.72 -10.87 -2.97
N VAL A 59 3.77 -9.83 -2.13
CA VAL A 59 4.42 -8.55 -2.45
C VAL A 59 5.89 -8.72 -2.86
N PHE A 60 6.63 -9.68 -2.31
CA PHE A 60 8.02 -9.92 -2.69
C PHE A 60 8.20 -10.48 -4.11
N TYR A 61 7.10 -10.91 -4.73
CA TYR A 61 7.08 -11.52 -6.07
C TYR A 61 6.33 -10.65 -7.10
N LYS A 62 5.90 -9.45 -6.71
CA LYS A 62 5.36 -8.42 -7.63
C LYS A 62 6.49 -7.62 -8.24
#